data_AF-A0AA86T5N9-F1
#
_entry.id   AF-A0AA86T5N9-F1
#
_cell.length_a   1.000
_cell.length_b   1.000
_cell.length_c   1.000
_cell.angle_alpha   90.00
_cell.angle_beta   90.00
_cell.angle_gamma   90.00
#
_symmetry.space_group_name_H-M   'P 1'
#
loop_
_entity.id
_entity.type
_entity.pdbx_description
1 polymer ?
#
loop_
_entity_poly.entity_id
_entity_poly.type
_entity_poly.pdbx_seq_one_letter_code
_entity_poly.pdbx_strand_id
1 'polypeptide(L)'
;MPYCDVGTQPSSPVADAQLNNDIKIFYRTYGGGPTKIERSGLASTHDGWGPQIRGLTGTTLPNEDDDVVCSGREGNGGFHVCAFDNRGVGRSSVPVAKSQYS
;
A
#
# COMPACT_ATOMS: atom_id res chain seq x y z
N MET A 1 -3.48 -9.10 4.17
CA MET A 1 -2.90 -8.17 5.18
C MET A 1 -2.14 -7.10 4.42
N PRO A 2 -2.62 -5.84 4.42
CA PRO A 2 -2.15 -4.80 3.50
C PRO A 2 -0.92 -4.05 4.02
N TYR A 3 -0.01 -4.73 4.74
CA TYR A 3 1.17 -4.10 5.33
C TYR A 3 2.44 -4.91 5.07
N CYS A 4 3.52 -4.21 4.74
CA CYS A 4 4.88 -4.75 4.65
C CYS A 4 5.77 -4.13 5.73
N ASP A 5 6.50 -4.95 6.48
CA ASP A 5 7.48 -4.47 7.47
C ASP A 5 8.80 -4.10 6.75
N VAL A 6 9.29 -2.87 6.98
CA VAL A 6 10.48 -2.33 6.28
C VAL A 6 11.57 -1.82 7.22
N GLY A 7 11.44 -2.06 8.52
CA GLY A 7 12.44 -1.72 9.53
C GLY A 7 11.83 -1.60 10.92
N THR A 8 12.66 -1.29 11.92
CA THR A 8 12.22 -1.12 13.32
C THR A 8 12.74 0.21 13.86
N GLN A 9 11.91 0.94 14.59
CA GLN A 9 12.25 2.20 15.24
C GLN A 9 13.03 1.97 16.55
N PRO A 10 14.01 2.84 16.88
CA PRO A 10 14.62 2.80 18.20
C PRO A 10 13.58 3.19 19.26
N SER A 11 13.52 2.42 20.35
CA SER A 11 12.59 2.64 21.46
C SER A 11 12.77 4.04 22.07
N SER A 12 11.70 4.83 22.17
CA SER A 12 11.73 6.09 22.92
C SER A 12 11.76 5.83 24.44
N PRO A 13 12.45 6.67 25.24
CA PRO A 13 12.59 6.49 26.69
C PRO A 13 11.37 6.94 27.51
N VAL A 14 10.25 7.31 26.89
CA VAL A 14 9.02 7.76 27.57
C VAL A 14 8.00 6.64 27.49
N ALA A 15 7.55 6.20 28.67
CA ALA A 15 7.00 4.90 29.01
C ALA A 15 5.77 4.39 28.22
N ASP A 16 5.61 3.07 28.33
CA ASP A 16 4.39 2.28 28.17
C ASP A 16 3.73 2.32 26.79
N ALA A 17 4.41 1.73 25.82
CA ALA A 17 3.91 0.45 25.35
C ALA A 17 4.99 -0.32 24.57
N GLN A 18 5.02 -1.62 24.80
CA GLN A 18 5.63 -2.60 23.91
C GLN A 18 4.76 -2.71 22.64
N LEU A 19 4.50 -1.60 21.95
CA LEU A 19 3.73 -1.54 20.70
C LEU A 19 4.73 -1.51 19.55
N ASN A 20 4.79 -2.61 18.79
CA ASN A 20 5.58 -2.82 17.58
C ASN A 20 6.26 -1.55 17.02
N ASN A 21 7.57 -1.44 17.29
CA ASN A 21 8.40 -0.38 16.72
C ASN A 21 8.57 -0.53 15.19
N ASP A 22 7.95 -1.52 14.55
CA ASP A 22 8.14 -1.79 13.13
C ASP A 22 7.56 -0.67 12.26
N ILE A 23 8.37 -0.20 11.33
CA ILE A 23 7.98 0.70 10.26
C ILE A 23 7.23 -0.15 9.23
N LYS A 24 5.93 0.09 9.10
CA LYS A 24 5.05 -0.63 8.19
C LYS A 24 4.68 0.24 7.00
N ILE A 25 4.67 -0.35 5.81
CA ILE A 25 4.19 0.26 4.58
C ILE A 25 2.83 -0.32 4.23
N PHE A 26 1.83 0.53 4.16
CA PHE A 26 0.51 0.15 3.69
C PHE A 26 0.52 -0.01 2.16
N TYR A 27 -0.05 -1.09 1.66
CA TYR A 27 -0.21 -1.32 0.22
C TYR A 27 -1.56 -1.98 -0.10
N ARG A 28 -2.03 -1.76 -1.33
CA ARG A 28 -3.22 -2.42 -1.88
C ARG A 28 -2.92 -2.93 -3.28
N THR A 29 -3.54 -4.05 -3.63
CA THR A 29 -3.40 -4.68 -4.94
C THR A 29 -4.72 -4.67 -5.70
N TYR A 30 -4.62 -4.54 -7.02
CA TYR A 30 -5.76 -4.38 -7.92
C TYR A 30 -5.57 -5.24 -9.17
N GLY A 31 -6.65 -5.88 -9.61
CA GLY A 31 -6.68 -6.68 -10.84
C GLY A 31 -5.79 -7.93 -10.79
N GLY A 32 -5.60 -8.56 -11.96
CA GLY A 32 -4.80 -9.77 -12.12
C GLY A 32 -4.04 -9.75 -13.45
N GLY A 33 -2.84 -10.32 -13.47
CA GLY A 33 -1.93 -10.30 -14.62
C GLY A 33 -0.48 -9.99 -14.25
N PRO A 34 0.38 -9.54 -15.20
CA PRO A 34 1.76 -9.15 -14.91
C PRO A 34 1.81 -7.93 -13.98
N THR A 35 2.73 -7.96 -13.02
CA THR A 35 2.82 -6.96 -11.95
C THR A 35 3.41 -5.64 -12.43
N LYS A 36 2.73 -4.55 -12.10
CA LYS A 36 3.22 -3.17 -12.13
C LYS A 36 3.16 -2.58 -10.72
N ILE A 37 4.17 -1.82 -10.37
CA ILE A 37 4.29 -1.17 -9.06
C ILE A 37 4.10 0.32 -9.26
N GLU A 38 3.11 0.91 -8.59
CA GLU A 38 2.82 2.33 -8.61
C GLU A 38 3.20 2.97 -7.27
N ARG A 39 3.96 4.07 -7.32
CA ARG A 39 4.45 4.79 -6.12
C ARG A 39 3.80 6.14 -6.03
N SER A 40 3.07 6.41 -4.95
CA SER A 40 2.50 7.74 -4.64
C SER A 40 3.55 8.85 -4.65
N GLY A 41 3.20 9.98 -5.28
CA GLY A 41 4.02 11.20 -5.28
C GLY A 41 4.16 11.82 -3.89
N LEU A 42 4.87 12.94 -3.80
CA LEU A 42 5.09 13.65 -2.53
C LEU A 42 3.77 13.95 -1.81
N ALA A 43 3.66 13.53 -0.54
CA ALA A 43 2.48 13.73 0.31
C ALA A 43 1.15 13.18 -0.25
N SER A 44 1.19 12.29 -1.24
CA SER A 44 0.01 11.62 -1.79
C SER A 44 -0.15 10.21 -1.23
N THR A 45 -1.39 9.71 -1.16
CA THR A 45 -1.72 8.33 -0.81
C THR A 45 -1.98 7.49 -2.06
N HIS A 46 -2.11 6.19 -1.89
CA HIS A 46 -2.46 5.24 -2.96
C HIS A 46 -3.75 5.62 -3.70
N ASP A 47 -4.70 6.33 -3.05
CA ASP A 47 -5.93 6.83 -3.67
C ASP A 47 -5.67 7.82 -4.81
N GLY A 48 -4.52 8.53 -4.77
CA GLY A 48 -4.12 9.46 -5.82
C GLY A 48 -3.85 8.80 -7.18
N TRP A 49 -3.69 7.48 -7.21
CA TRP A 49 -3.52 6.69 -8.43
C TRP A 49 -4.82 6.14 -8.99
N GLY A 50 -5.99 6.45 -8.40
CA GLY A 50 -7.29 5.90 -8.78
C GLY A 50 -7.55 5.90 -10.31
N PRO A 51 -7.35 7.02 -11.03
CA PRO A 51 -7.52 7.04 -12.49
C PRO A 51 -6.59 6.08 -13.25
N GLN A 52 -5.32 5.99 -12.86
CA GLN A 52 -4.31 5.13 -13.48
C GLN A 52 -4.56 3.66 -13.16
N ILE A 53 -4.91 3.35 -11.91
CA ILE A 53 -5.29 2.00 -11.46
C ILE A 53 -6.51 1.53 -12.26
N ARG A 54 -7.54 2.37 -12.40
CA ARG A 54 -8.71 2.06 -13.24
C ARG A 54 -8.32 1.83 -14.70
N GLY A 55 -7.44 2.66 -15.24
CA GLY A 55 -6.96 2.53 -16.62
C GLY A 55 -6.18 1.23 -16.86
N LEU A 56 -5.38 0.77 -15.90
CA LEU A 56 -4.52 -0.41 -16.04
C LEU A 56 -5.22 -1.73 -15.69
N THR A 57 -6.12 -1.71 -14.70
CA THR A 57 -6.75 -2.91 -14.14
C THR A 57 -8.22 -3.05 -14.50
N GLY A 58 -8.85 -1.96 -14.98
CA GLY A 58 -10.29 -1.89 -15.23
C GLY A 58 -11.13 -1.71 -13.97
N THR A 59 -10.53 -1.68 -12.78
CA THR A 59 -11.21 -1.55 -11.49
C THR A 59 -10.47 -0.59 -10.56
N THR A 60 -11.16 -0.11 -9.52
CA THR A 60 -10.54 0.55 -8.36
C THR A 60 -10.89 -0.18 -7.07
N LEU A 61 -11.51 -1.35 -7.17
CA LEU A 61 -11.79 -2.25 -6.05
C LEU A 61 -10.50 -3.02 -5.73
N PRO A 62 -10.00 -2.93 -4.49
CA PRO A 62 -8.86 -3.72 -4.06
C PRO A 62 -9.21 -5.20 -4.00
N ASN A 63 -8.24 -6.04 -4.37
CA ASN A 63 -8.41 -7.49 -4.39
C ASN A 63 -8.65 -8.11 -2.98
N GLU A 64 -8.30 -7.41 -1.89
CA GLU A 64 -8.57 -7.89 -0.52
C GLU A 64 -10.00 -7.60 -0.04
N ASP A 65 -10.73 -6.72 -0.72
CA ASP A 65 -12.12 -6.36 -0.37
C ASP A 65 -13.13 -7.27 -1.12
N ASP A 66 -12.65 -8.30 -1.84
CA ASP A 66 -13.45 -9.24 -2.64
C ASP A 66 -13.88 -10.50 -1.84
N ASP A 67 -14.98 -10.38 -1.10
CA ASP A 67 -15.98 -11.47 -0.96
C ASP A 67 -16.91 -11.52 -2.19
N VAL A 68 -16.63 -10.72 -3.22
CA VAL A 68 -17.44 -10.61 -4.43
C VAL A 68 -16.98 -11.66 -5.42
N VAL A 69 -17.81 -12.70 -5.56
CA VAL A 69 -17.81 -13.65 -6.66
C VAL A 69 -17.42 -12.94 -7.95
N CYS A 70 -16.28 -13.32 -8.53
CA CYS A 70 -15.87 -12.98 -9.89
C CYS A 70 -16.99 -13.39 -10.85
N SER A 71 -17.99 -12.53 -11.03
CA SER A 71 -19.01 -12.68 -12.05
C SER A 71 -18.37 -12.35 -13.39
N GLY A 72 -17.74 -13.36 -13.99
CA GLY A 72 -17.76 -13.55 -15.43
C GLY A 72 -17.11 -12.47 -16.29
N ARG A 73 -16.00 -11.87 -15.87
CA ARG A 73 -15.04 -11.33 -16.84
C ARG A 73 -13.82 -12.22 -16.84
N GLU A 74 -13.90 -13.23 -17.71
CA GLU A 74 -12.75 -13.95 -18.25
C GLU A 74 -11.57 -12.99 -18.45
N GLY A 75 -10.39 -13.48 -18.07
CA GLY A 75 -9.15 -12.70 -17.96
C GLY A 75 -8.85 -11.86 -19.21
N ASN A 76 -9.19 -10.57 -19.14
CA ASN A 76 -8.86 -9.65 -20.20
C ASN A 76 -7.59 -8.88 -19.86
N GLY A 77 -6.45 -9.58 -19.83
CA GLY A 77 -5.11 -9.03 -20.06
C GLY A 77 -4.70 -7.74 -19.32
N GLY A 78 -5.30 -7.44 -18.16
CA GLY A 78 -4.99 -6.25 -17.37
C GLY A 78 -3.67 -6.40 -16.61
N PHE A 79 -3.17 -5.30 -16.06
CA PHE A 79 -2.00 -5.37 -15.17
C PHE A 79 -2.44 -5.70 -13.75
N HIS A 80 -1.61 -6.42 -13.00
CA HIS A 80 -1.72 -6.48 -11.55
C HIS A 80 -1.02 -5.26 -10.98
N VAL A 81 -1.75 -4.35 -10.34
CA VAL A 81 -1.18 -3.10 -9.83
C VAL A 81 -1.06 -3.18 -8.32
N CYS A 82 0.13 -2.91 -7.79
CA CYS A 82 0.37 -2.68 -6.37
C CYS A 82 0.62 -1.19 -6.14
N ALA A 83 -0.23 -0.56 -5.32
CA ALA A 83 -0.09 0.83 -4.92
C ALA A 83 0.16 0.91 -3.41
N PHE A 84 1.09 1.76 -2.99
CA PHE A 84 1.45 1.89 -1.57
C PHE A 84 1.58 3.34 -1.12
N ASP A 85 1.43 3.53 0.18
CA ASP A 85 1.63 4.82 0.84
C ASP A 85 3.10 4.95 1.27
N ASN A 86 3.74 6.08 0.98
CA ASN A 86 5.11 6.32 1.44
C ASN A 86 5.18 6.42 2.98
N ARG A 87 6.37 6.20 3.57
CA ARG A 87 6.62 6.49 4.99
C ARG A 87 6.17 7.93 5.31
N GLY A 88 5.50 8.14 6.43
CA GLY A 88 5.07 9.47 6.87
C GLY A 88 3.78 9.98 6.23
N VAL A 89 3.12 9.20 5.38
CA VAL A 89 1.93 9.62 4.63
C VAL A 89 0.88 8.50 4.65
N GLY A 90 -0.40 8.88 4.65
CA GLY A 90 -1.53 7.94 4.51
C GLY A 90 -1.62 6.97 5.69
N ARG A 91 -1.66 5.68 5.38
CA ARG A 91 -1.81 4.58 6.35
C ARG A 91 -0.49 3.91 6.72
N SER A 92 0.63 4.32 6.10
CA SER A 92 1.97 3.84 6.46
C SER A 92 2.46 4.46 7.76
N SER A 93 3.41 3.81 8.44
CA SER A 93 4.02 4.35 9.66
C SER A 93 4.68 5.71 9.39
N VAL A 94 4.73 6.55 10.43
CA VAL A 94 5.43 7.84 10.43
C VAL A 94 6.73 7.70 11.22
N PRO A 95 7.90 7.51 10.57
CA PRO A 95 9.17 7.50 11.26
C PRO A 95 9.45 8.81 11.99
N VAL A 96 9.96 8.68 13.23
CA VAL A 96 10.35 9.82 14.08
C VAL A 96 11.74 10.34 13.75
N ALA A 97 12.65 9.45 13.33
CA ALA A 97 14.00 9.82 12.97
C ALA A 97 14.12 10.06 11.46
N LYS A 98 14.72 11.19 11.07
CA LYS A 98 14.93 11.53 9.64
C LYS A 98 15.73 10.46 8.89
N SER A 99 16.67 9.79 9.56
CA SER A 99 17.47 8.70 8.99
C SER A 99 16.65 7.50 8.53
N GLN A 100 15.40 7.37 8.97
CA GLN A 100 14.52 6.26 8.60
C GLN A 100 13.73 6.53 7.30
N TYR A 101 13.88 7.71 6.69
CA TYR A 101 13.33 8.03 5.38
C TYR A 101 14.31 7.76 4.23
N SER A 102 15.58 7.50 4.56
CA SER A 102 16.69 7.20 3.64
C SER A 102 17.07 5.73 3.69
#